data_AF-A0A5C1YLC7-F1
#
_entry.id   AF-A0A5C1YLC7-F1
#
_cell.length_a   1.000
_cell.length_b   1.000
_cell.length_c   1.000
_cell.angle_alpha   90.00
_cell.angle_beta   90.00
_cell.angle_gamma   90.00
#
_symmetry.space_group_name_H-M   'P 1'
#
loop_
_entity.id
_entity.type
_entity.pdbx_description
1 polymer ?
#
loop_
_entity_poly.entity_id
_entity_poly.type
_entity_poly.pdbx_seq_one_letter_code
_entity_poly.pdbx_strand_id
1 'polypeptide(L)'
;MNDYLNVPGTIPAYFARADVRKMEEVQLDYSHGSPVRRLSMLERATARVSARSVLDCPQGYSLLHEAALRLAVFESRHILEHASASWVARTLQSVLGNAHPVALRNAWQGWAILAALDRADLGVEVWLSREPDDPFGPWTRVRLSARCDELGAPR
;
A
#
# COMPACT_ATOMS: atom_id res chain seq x y z
N MET A 1 17.90 -29.70 28.41
CA MET A 1 18.21 -30.20 27.06
C MET A 1 17.26 -29.50 26.09
N ASN A 2 17.63 -28.30 25.63
CA ASN A 2 16.81 -27.48 24.73
C ASN A 2 17.74 -26.55 23.92
N ASP A 3 18.63 -27.16 23.14
CA ASP A 3 19.59 -26.50 22.26
C ASP A 3 19.15 -26.58 20.79
N TYR A 4 17.96 -26.03 20.48
CA TYR A 4 17.46 -26.00 19.09
C TYR A 4 17.24 -24.59 18.52
N LEU A 5 17.65 -23.53 19.22
CA LEU A 5 17.46 -22.15 18.75
C LEU A 5 18.69 -21.50 18.10
N ASN A 6 19.82 -22.21 17.97
CA ASN A 6 21.04 -21.68 17.35
C ASN A 6 21.74 -22.72 16.46
N VAL A 7 21.02 -23.29 15.48
CA VAL A 7 21.67 -24.07 14.41
C VAL A 7 22.16 -23.08 13.35
N PRO A 8 23.49 -22.96 13.10
CA PRO A 8 24.02 -22.14 12.02
C PRO A 8 23.45 -22.62 10.68
N GLY A 9 22.71 -21.76 9.99
CA GLY A 9 22.01 -22.10 8.73
C GLY A 9 20.48 -22.09 8.81
N THR A 10 19.89 -21.76 9.96
CA THR A 10 18.42 -21.80 10.16
C THR A 10 17.81 -20.44 10.50
N ILE A 11 18.35 -19.36 9.93
CA ILE A 11 17.54 -18.15 9.71
C ILE A 11 16.85 -18.38 8.37
N PRO A 12 15.50 -18.39 8.29
CA PRO A 12 14.82 -18.57 7.03
C PRO A 12 15.37 -17.56 6.02
N ALA A 13 15.56 -18.02 4.78
CA ALA A 13 16.16 -17.33 3.63
C ALA A 13 15.50 -16.00 3.21
N TYR A 14 14.67 -15.42 4.08
CA TYR A 14 14.06 -14.11 3.95
C TYR A 14 15.10 -12.98 3.94
N PHE A 15 16.14 -13.03 4.77
CA PHE A 15 17.18 -11.99 4.79
C PHE A 15 18.38 -12.28 3.88
N ALA A 16 18.56 -13.53 3.46
CA ALA A 16 19.70 -13.94 2.64
C ALA A 16 19.57 -13.54 1.16
N ARG A 17 18.35 -13.16 0.72
CA ARG A 17 18.03 -12.74 -0.65
C ARG A 17 17.81 -11.23 -0.78
N ALA A 18 18.19 -10.45 0.23
CA ALA A 18 18.07 -9.00 0.20
C ALA A 18 19.08 -8.48 -0.82
N ASP A 19 18.68 -8.52 -2.09
CA ASP A 19 19.32 -7.82 -3.17
C ASP A 19 19.36 -6.37 -2.72
N VAL A 20 20.57 -5.84 -2.50
CA VAL A 20 20.80 -4.55 -1.87
C VAL A 20 20.38 -3.47 -2.86
N ARG A 21 19.07 -3.34 -3.11
CA ARG A 21 18.50 -2.23 -3.84
C ARG A 21 18.79 -1.00 -3.02
N LYS A 22 19.45 -0.04 -3.68
CA LYS A 22 19.81 1.26 -3.12
C LYS A 22 18.59 1.82 -2.39
N MET A 23 18.74 2.13 -1.10
CA MET A 23 17.69 2.79 -0.33
C MET A 23 17.40 4.14 -1.00
N GLU A 24 16.33 4.20 -1.80
CA GLU A 24 15.79 5.48 -2.22
C GLU A 24 15.00 6.07 -1.05
N GLU A 25 15.35 7.30 -0.68
CA GLU A 25 14.59 8.08 0.26
C GLU A 25 13.25 8.43 -0.39
N VAL A 26 12.19 7.75 0.05
CA VAL A 26 10.85 7.93 -0.52
C VAL A 26 10.24 9.18 0.09
N GLN A 27 10.14 10.24 -0.71
CA GLN A 27 9.37 11.42 -0.35
C GLN A 27 7.88 11.14 -0.55
N LEU A 28 7.15 11.04 0.55
CA LEU A 28 5.69 10.94 0.54
C LEU A 28 5.08 12.31 0.26
N ASP A 29 4.20 12.40 -0.74
CA ASP A 29 3.51 13.63 -1.09
C ASP A 29 2.29 13.84 -0.19
N TYR A 30 2.40 14.83 0.71
CA TYR A 30 1.32 15.27 1.60
C TYR A 30 0.60 16.54 1.12
N SER A 31 0.93 17.02 -0.08
CA SER A 31 0.47 18.31 -0.61
C SER A 31 -0.94 18.23 -1.24
N HIS A 32 -1.30 19.26 -2.00
CA HIS A 32 -2.49 19.29 -2.85
C HIS A 32 -2.52 18.15 -3.90
N GLY A 33 -1.38 17.50 -4.16
CA GLY A 33 -1.27 16.31 -5.01
C GLY A 33 -1.78 15.01 -4.40
N SER A 34 -2.06 14.97 -3.09
CA SER A 34 -2.38 13.73 -2.40
C SER A 34 -3.68 13.06 -2.90
N PRO A 35 -3.75 11.72 -2.92
CA PRO A 35 -4.95 10.98 -3.35
C PRO A 35 -6.20 11.37 -2.57
N VAL A 36 -6.06 11.77 -1.30
CA VAL A 36 -7.18 12.22 -0.46
C VAL A 36 -7.80 13.54 -0.94
N ARG A 37 -7.06 14.38 -1.65
CA ARG A 37 -7.60 15.62 -2.21
C ARG A 37 -8.09 15.44 -3.64
N ARG A 38 -7.46 14.56 -4.42
CA ARG A 38 -7.79 14.38 -5.84
C ARG A 38 -8.91 13.38 -6.09
N LEU A 39 -8.92 12.24 -5.40
CA LEU A 39 -9.99 11.26 -5.56
C LEU A 39 -11.28 11.76 -4.91
N SER A 40 -12.41 11.50 -5.58
CA SER A 40 -13.74 11.69 -5.02
C SER A 40 -13.97 10.80 -3.78
N MET A 41 -14.98 11.15 -2.97
CA MET A 41 -15.35 10.31 -1.83
C MET A 41 -15.77 8.90 -2.26
N LEU A 42 -16.44 8.77 -3.41
CA LEU A 42 -16.87 7.49 -3.94
C LEU A 42 -15.69 6.65 -4.43
N GLU A 43 -14.75 7.23 -5.17
CA GLU A 43 -13.53 6.52 -5.61
C GLU A 43 -12.77 5.99 -4.40
N ARG A 44 -12.61 6.78 -3.33
CA ARG A 44 -11.95 6.31 -2.10
C ARG A 44 -12.73 5.22 -1.35
N ALA A 45 -14.04 5.26 -1.40
CA ALA A 45 -14.91 4.29 -0.72
C ALA A 45 -14.95 2.94 -1.45
N THR A 46 -14.95 2.98 -2.79
CA THR A 46 -15.04 1.80 -3.67
C THR A 46 -13.67 1.22 -4.05
N ALA A 47 -12.58 1.94 -3.74
CA ALA A 47 -11.23 1.51 -4.03
C ALA A 47 -10.88 0.18 -3.33
N ARG A 48 -10.24 -0.71 -4.08
CA ARG A 48 -9.68 -1.98 -3.59
C ARG A 48 -8.16 -1.97 -3.75
N VAL A 49 -7.49 -2.71 -2.88
CA VAL A 49 -6.04 -2.91 -2.92
C VAL A 49 -5.78 -4.39 -3.11
N SER A 50 -4.88 -4.73 -4.03
CA SER A 50 -4.31 -6.07 -4.12
C SER A 50 -2.80 -5.98 -3.91
N ALA A 51 -2.22 -7.07 -3.40
CA ALA A 51 -0.78 -7.19 -3.25
C ALA A 51 -0.28 -8.52 -3.83
N ARG A 52 1.03 -8.62 -4.06
CA ARG A 52 1.68 -9.89 -4.39
C ARG A 52 1.70 -10.83 -3.18
N SER A 53 1.95 -12.11 -3.45
CA SER A 53 2.28 -13.10 -2.42
C SER A 53 3.49 -12.65 -1.60
N VAL A 54 3.53 -13.07 -0.33
CA VAL A 54 4.65 -12.80 0.59
C VAL A 54 5.99 -13.27 0.02
N LEU A 55 5.99 -14.37 -0.75
CA LEU A 55 7.20 -14.92 -1.36
C LEU A 55 7.71 -14.09 -2.55
N ASP A 56 6.82 -13.32 -3.18
CA ASP A 56 7.11 -12.49 -4.35
C ASP A 56 7.25 -11.00 -4.00
N CYS A 57 7.13 -10.68 -2.70
CA CYS A 57 7.29 -9.33 -2.21
C CYS A 57 8.76 -8.90 -2.33
N PRO A 58 9.06 -7.72 -2.91
CA PRO A 58 10.41 -7.20 -2.96
C PRO A 58 11.00 -7.10 -1.55
N GLN A 59 12.27 -7.49 -1.40
CA GLN A 59 12.98 -7.40 -0.13
C GLN A 59 13.71 -6.05 -0.03
N GLY A 60 13.72 -5.46 1.15
CA GLY A 60 14.42 -4.21 1.42
C GLY A 60 14.15 -3.65 2.81
N TYR A 61 14.87 -2.59 3.17
CA TYR A 61 14.85 -1.99 4.51
C TYR A 61 14.19 -0.60 4.56
N SER A 62 13.29 -0.30 3.61
CA SER A 62 12.57 0.99 3.58
C SER A 62 11.12 0.87 4.05
N LEU A 63 10.53 2.01 4.42
CA LEU A 63 9.12 2.12 4.80
C LEU A 63 8.18 1.48 3.76
N LEU A 64 8.49 1.63 2.46
CA LEU A 64 7.68 1.00 1.41
C LEU A 64 7.83 -0.52 1.35
N HIS A 65 9.01 -1.07 1.65
CA HIS A 65 9.19 -2.51 1.70
C HIS A 65 8.42 -3.12 2.89
N GLU A 66 8.45 -2.45 4.05
CA GLU A 66 7.64 -2.87 5.20
C GLU A 66 6.13 -2.79 4.89
N ALA A 67 5.69 -1.71 4.25
CA ALA A 67 4.31 -1.55 3.82
C ALA A 67 3.88 -2.65 2.82
N ALA A 68 4.70 -2.91 1.80
CA ALA A 68 4.45 -3.96 0.80
C ALA A 68 4.36 -5.35 1.46
N LEU A 69 5.28 -5.68 2.36
CA LEU A 69 5.26 -6.96 3.08
C LEU A 69 3.99 -7.12 3.91
N ARG A 70 3.56 -6.08 4.63
CA ARG A 70 2.33 -6.12 5.42
C ARG A 70 1.10 -6.35 4.55
N LEU A 71 1.03 -5.69 3.39
CA LEU A 71 -0.05 -5.93 2.43
C LEU A 71 0.00 -7.34 1.86
N ALA A 72 1.19 -7.87 1.55
CA ALA A 72 1.34 -9.25 1.11
C ALA A 72 0.88 -10.25 2.18
N VAL A 73 1.12 -9.98 3.46
CA VAL A 73 0.59 -10.78 4.57
C VAL A 73 -0.94 -10.70 4.61
N PHE A 74 -1.53 -9.52 4.43
CA PHE A 74 -2.98 -9.35 4.36
C PHE A 74 -3.60 -10.07 3.17
N GLU A 75 -2.95 -10.04 2.01
CA GLU A 75 -3.35 -10.79 0.82
C GLU A 75 -3.36 -12.29 1.10
N SER A 76 -2.27 -12.83 1.66
CA SER A 76 -2.15 -14.28 1.97
C SER A 76 -3.18 -14.78 3.00
N ARG A 77 -3.76 -13.84 3.76
CA ARG A 77 -4.81 -14.12 4.76
C ARG A 77 -6.21 -13.80 4.26
N HIS A 78 -6.38 -13.49 2.98
CA HIS A 78 -7.68 -13.13 2.39
C HIS A 78 -8.34 -11.93 3.10
N ILE A 79 -7.53 -11.01 3.64
CA ILE A 79 -8.05 -9.80 4.30
C ILE A 79 -8.33 -8.72 3.24
N LEU A 80 -7.47 -8.60 2.23
CA LEU A 80 -7.58 -7.53 1.22
C LEU A 80 -8.83 -7.66 0.34
N GLU A 81 -9.31 -8.87 0.07
CA GLU A 81 -10.56 -9.11 -0.68
C GLU A 81 -11.81 -8.56 0.00
N HIS A 82 -11.76 -8.37 1.32
CA HIS A 82 -12.86 -7.85 2.12
C HIS A 82 -12.61 -6.43 2.65
N ALA A 83 -11.41 -5.90 2.45
CA ALA A 83 -11.01 -4.60 2.96
C ALA A 83 -11.19 -3.50 1.92
N SER A 84 -11.74 -2.36 2.33
CA SER A 84 -11.69 -1.14 1.51
C SER A 84 -10.29 -0.54 1.54
N ALA A 85 -9.86 0.13 0.47
CA ALA A 85 -8.60 0.86 0.45
C ALA A 85 -8.53 1.94 1.55
N SER A 86 -9.68 2.52 1.92
CA SER A 86 -9.77 3.45 3.05
C SER A 86 -9.46 2.80 4.40
N TRP A 87 -9.80 1.53 4.61
CA TRP A 87 -9.38 0.78 5.79
C TRP A 87 -7.89 0.45 5.71
N VAL A 88 -7.41 -0.01 4.55
CA VAL A 88 -5.99 -0.33 4.33
C VAL A 88 -5.11 0.89 4.59
N ALA A 89 -5.46 2.06 4.04
CA ALA A 89 -4.75 3.32 4.28
C ALA A 89 -4.72 3.67 5.78
N ARG A 90 -5.84 3.53 6.49
CA ARG A 90 -5.88 3.76 7.95
C ARG A 90 -4.94 2.82 8.70
N THR A 91 -4.97 1.53 8.36
CA THR A 91 -4.11 0.53 8.97
C THR A 91 -2.63 0.84 8.72
N LEU A 92 -2.25 1.14 7.47
CA LEU A 92 -0.88 1.53 7.13
C LEU A 92 -0.44 2.79 7.90
N GLN A 93 -1.28 3.82 7.96
CA GLN A 93 -0.94 5.03 8.71
C GLN A 93 -0.80 4.77 10.20
N SER A 94 -1.66 3.93 10.78
CA SER A 94 -1.61 3.63 12.22
C SER A 94 -0.32 2.92 12.64
N VAL A 95 0.28 2.16 11.72
CA VAL A 95 1.47 1.33 12.00
C VAL A 95 2.76 2.03 11.55
N LEU A 96 2.76 2.71 10.41
CA LEU A 96 3.96 3.27 9.78
C LEU A 96 4.03 4.80 9.88
N GLY A 97 3.05 5.42 10.54
CA GLY A 97 2.89 6.87 10.58
C GLY A 97 2.28 7.35 11.88
N ASN A 98 1.40 8.35 11.78
CA ASN A 98 0.74 8.91 12.95
C ASN A 98 -0.56 8.16 13.30
N ALA A 99 -0.58 7.54 14.49
CA ALA A 99 -1.72 6.80 15.04
C ALA A 99 -2.76 7.68 15.75
N HIS A 100 -2.60 9.01 15.80
CA HIS A 100 -3.55 9.89 16.47
C HIS A 100 -4.95 9.78 15.82
N PRO A 101 -6.04 9.59 16.60
CA PRO A 101 -7.38 9.31 16.07
C PRO A 101 -7.87 10.33 15.03
N VAL A 102 -7.57 11.62 15.24
CA VAL A 102 -7.95 12.69 14.31
C VAL A 102 -7.22 12.57 12.97
N ALA A 103 -5.94 12.16 12.99
CA ALA A 103 -5.14 11.97 11.78
C ALA A 103 -5.61 10.74 10.98
N LEU A 104 -6.10 9.71 11.67
CA LEU A 104 -6.61 8.48 11.05
C LEU A 104 -7.95 8.67 10.33
N ARG A 105 -8.76 9.69 10.68
CA ARG A 105 -10.07 9.92 10.04
C ARG A 105 -9.99 9.98 8.51
N ASN A 106 -8.97 10.66 8.00
CA ASN A 106 -8.79 10.82 6.56
C ASN A 106 -7.60 10.01 6.02
N ALA A 107 -6.76 9.46 6.90
CA ALA A 107 -5.60 8.63 6.58
C ALA A 107 -4.67 9.19 5.49
N TRP A 108 -4.34 10.49 5.52
CA TRP A 108 -3.60 11.17 4.45
C TRP A 108 -2.26 10.51 4.17
N GLN A 109 -1.53 10.16 5.23
CA GLN A 109 -0.25 9.49 5.11
C GLN A 109 -0.41 8.06 4.62
N GLY A 110 -1.46 7.35 5.05
CA GLY A 110 -1.77 6.01 4.55
C GLY A 110 -2.03 5.99 3.05
N TRP A 111 -2.81 6.95 2.56
CA TRP A 111 -3.06 7.11 1.12
C TRP A 111 -1.80 7.53 0.35
N ALA A 112 -0.95 8.39 0.93
CA ALA A 112 0.33 8.74 0.33
C ALA A 112 1.25 7.51 0.21
N ILE A 113 1.27 6.63 1.22
CA ILE A 113 2.00 5.36 1.19
C ILE A 113 1.49 4.46 0.06
N LEU A 114 0.16 4.31 -0.09
CA LEU A 114 -0.42 3.53 -1.19
C LEU A 114 -0.03 4.07 -2.56
N ALA A 115 -0.05 5.40 -2.75
CA ALA A 115 0.38 6.01 -4.01
C ALA A 115 1.88 5.82 -4.28
N ALA A 116 2.71 5.90 -3.24
CA ALA A 116 4.14 5.65 -3.36
C ALA A 116 4.46 4.18 -3.67
N LEU A 117 3.71 3.23 -3.08
CA LEU A 117 3.82 1.80 -3.39
C LEU A 117 3.47 1.49 -4.85
N ASP A 118 2.37 2.06 -5.34
CA ASP A 118 1.95 1.91 -6.73
C ASP A 118 2.98 2.53 -7.70
N ARG A 119 3.53 3.71 -7.37
CA ARG A 119 4.57 4.38 -8.18
C ARG A 119 5.89 3.60 -8.19
N ALA A 120 6.28 3.03 -7.06
CA ALA A 120 7.51 2.24 -6.93
C ALA A 120 7.39 0.83 -7.54
N ASP A 121 6.21 0.46 -8.06
CA ASP A 121 5.90 -0.83 -8.65
C ASP A 121 6.28 -2.03 -7.76
N LEU A 122 6.08 -1.88 -6.45
CA LEU A 122 6.43 -2.92 -5.46
C LEU A 122 5.39 -4.03 -5.35
N GLY A 123 4.62 -4.26 -6.42
CA GLY A 123 3.61 -5.32 -6.48
C GLY A 123 2.32 -5.02 -5.71
N VAL A 124 2.04 -3.75 -5.43
CA VAL A 124 0.77 -3.30 -4.85
C VAL A 124 -0.01 -2.58 -5.93
N GLU A 125 -1.28 -2.95 -6.09
CA GLU A 125 -2.17 -2.35 -7.09
C GLU A 125 -3.41 -1.77 -6.43
N VAL A 126 -3.90 -0.66 -6.98
CA VAL A 126 -5.13 -0.02 -6.56
C VAL A 126 -6.15 -0.11 -7.70
N TRP A 127 -7.36 -0.52 -7.36
CA TRP A 127 -8.46 -0.72 -8.30
C TRP A 127 -9.59 0.22 -7.91
N LEU A 128 -10.18 0.90 -8.89
CA LEU A 128 -11.30 1.82 -8.69
C LEU A 128 -12.52 1.30 -9.47
N SER A 129 -13.74 1.54 -8.96
CA SER A 129 -14.93 1.40 -9.79
C SER A 129 -14.93 2.51 -10.85
N ARG A 130 -15.17 2.15 -12.11
CA ARG A 130 -15.10 3.10 -13.24
C ARG A 130 -16.30 4.02 -13.36
N GLU A 131 -17.42 3.68 -12.74
CA GLU A 131 -18.66 4.44 -12.88
C GLU A 131 -19.02 5.16 -11.57
N PRO A 132 -19.09 6.51 -11.60
CA PRO A 132 -19.54 7.29 -10.44
C PRO A 132 -20.96 6.92 -9.97
N ASP A 133 -21.78 6.36 -10.87
CA ASP A 133 -23.18 6.04 -10.60
C ASP A 133 -23.40 4.54 -10.35
N ASP A 134 -22.40 3.69 -10.60
CA ASP A 134 -22.42 2.26 -10.29
C ASP A 134 -21.27 1.85 -9.36
N PRO A 135 -21.51 1.84 -8.03
CA PRO A 135 -20.51 1.42 -7.06
C PRO A 135 -20.18 -0.08 -7.12
N PHE A 136 -20.96 -0.87 -7.87
CA PHE A 136 -20.75 -2.30 -8.09
C PHE A 136 -20.32 -2.63 -9.52
N GLY A 137 -20.06 -1.61 -10.33
CA GLY A 137 -19.56 -1.75 -11.69
C GLY A 137 -18.19 -2.44 -11.74
N PRO A 138 -17.72 -2.86 -12.93
CA PRO A 138 -16.47 -3.59 -13.07
C PRO A 138 -15.28 -2.77 -12.57
N TRP A 139 -14.56 -3.30 -11.57
CA TRP A 139 -13.32 -2.71 -11.08
C TRP A 139 -12.28 -2.67 -12.20
N THR A 140 -11.69 -1.50 -12.39
CA THR A 140 -10.56 -1.34 -13.31
C THR A 140 -9.32 -1.04 -12.52
N ARG A 141 -8.21 -1.68 -12.89
CA ARG A 141 -6.89 -1.39 -12.32
C ARG A 141 -6.48 0.02 -12.72
N VAL A 142 -6.12 0.84 -11.75
CA VAL A 142 -5.68 2.21 -12.02
C VAL A 142 -4.35 2.45 -11.33
N ARG A 143 -3.39 3.03 -12.04
CA ARG A 143 -2.21 3.61 -11.38
C ARG A 143 -2.70 4.80 -10.58
N LEU A 144 -2.67 4.71 -9.25
CA LEU A 144 -3.20 5.72 -8.35
C LEU A 144 -2.51 7.07 -8.58
N SER A 145 -1.22 7.04 -8.86
CA SER A 145 -0.42 8.22 -9.24
C SER A 145 -0.92 8.86 -10.54
N ALA A 146 -1.07 8.08 -11.62
CA ALA A 146 -1.58 8.58 -12.90
C ALA A 146 -3.00 9.13 -12.78
N ARG A 147 -3.88 8.47 -12.01
CA ARG A 147 -5.24 8.96 -11.75
C ARG A 147 -5.25 10.29 -11.02
N CYS A 148 -4.36 10.44 -10.04
CA CYS A 148 -4.18 11.71 -9.37
C CYS A 148 -3.72 12.77 -10.38
N ASP A 149 -2.76 12.48 -11.26
CA ASP A 149 -2.24 13.43 -12.25
C ASP A 149 -3.30 13.88 -13.28
N GLU A 150 -4.12 12.96 -13.79
CA GLU A 150 -5.29 13.28 -14.63
C GLU A 150 -6.23 14.30 -13.99
N LEU A 151 -6.51 14.13 -12.69
CA LEU A 151 -7.42 15.00 -11.93
C LEU A 151 -6.77 16.33 -11.53
N GLY A 152 -5.45 16.44 -11.61
CA GLY A 152 -4.68 17.64 -11.29
C GLY A 152 -4.31 18.51 -12.50
N ALA A 153 -4.46 18.01 -13.72
CA ALA A 153 -4.22 18.77 -14.94
C ALA A 153 -5.30 19.86 -15.11
N PRO A 154 -4.95 21.12 -15.42
CA PRO A 154 -5.94 22.12 -15.81
C PRO A 154 -6.67 21.62 -17.07
N ARG A 155 -7.99 21.69 -17.05
CA ARG A 155 -8.84 21.41 -18.21
C ARG A 155 -8.69 22.48 -19.27
#